data_AF-A0A1Z7WW81-F1
#
_entry.id   AF-A0A1Z7WW81-F1
#
_cell.length_a   1.000
_cell.length_b   1.000
_cell.length_c   1.000
_cell.angle_alpha   90.00
_cell.angle_beta   90.00
_cell.angle_gamma   90.00
#
_symmetry.space_group_name_H-M   'P 1'
#
loop_
_entity.id
_entity.type
_entity.pdbx_description
1 polymer ?
#
loop_
_entity_poly.entity_id
_entity_poly.type
_entity_poly.pdbx_seq_one_letter_code
_entity_poly.pdbx_strand_id
1 'polypeptide(L)' 'MMDITMMKPQASIKKHQAEEQSYFTVSIEHTNTTEDISTHFSSFQDAFDFIMDNDWQLKREPVESSYVEMRFLKP' A
#
# COMPACT_ATOMS: atom_id res chain seq x y z
N MET A 1 -4.03 28.69 -17.08
CA MET A 1 -3.02 27.80 -16.47
C MET A 1 -3.79 26.85 -15.59
N MET A 2 -3.87 25.58 -15.97
CA MET A 2 -4.47 24.57 -15.10
C MET A 2 -3.40 24.23 -14.08
N ASP A 3 -3.64 24.57 -12.80
CA ASP A 3 -2.93 23.96 -11.68
C ASP A 3 -3.11 22.45 -11.82
N ILE A 4 -2.10 21.80 -12.39
CA ILE A 4 -1.92 20.36 -12.25
C ILE A 4 -1.59 20.24 -10.78
N THR A 5 -2.62 20.02 -9.96
CA THR A 5 -2.47 19.53 -8.59
C THR A 5 -1.33 18.53 -8.66
N MET A 6 -0.22 18.82 -7.97
CA MET A 6 0.92 17.91 -7.90
C MET A 6 0.41 16.64 -7.25
N MET A 7 -0.15 15.74 -8.07
CA MET A 7 -0.73 14.49 -7.60
C MET A 7 0.47 13.66 -7.17
N LYS A 8 0.62 13.56 -5.85
CA LYS A 8 1.59 12.65 -5.24
C LYS A 8 1.35 11.27 -5.83
N PRO A 9 2.41 10.57 -6.25
CA PRO A 9 2.24 9.25 -6.82
C PRO A 9 1.60 8.33 -5.77
N GLN A 10 0.78 7.40 -6.24
CA GLN A 10 0.05 6.49 -5.36
C GLN A 10 0.89 5.25 -5.11
N ALA A 11 1.21 4.96 -3.85
CA ALA A 11 1.96 3.77 -3.49
C ALA A 11 1.05 2.70 -2.89
N SER A 12 1.30 1.44 -3.16
CA SER A 12 0.59 0.30 -2.59
C SER A 12 1.58 -0.67 -1.96
N ILE A 13 1.19 -1.28 -0.84
CA ILE A 13 2.03 -2.27 -0.14
C ILE A 13 1.46 -3.65 -0.44
N LYS A 14 2.26 -4.54 -1.02
CA LYS A 14 1.89 -5.93 -1.26
C LYS A 14 2.63 -6.84 -0.28
N LYS A 15 1.91 -7.76 0.35
CA LYS A 15 2.50 -8.82 1.16
C LYS A 15 2.75 -10.03 0.27
N HIS A 16 3.99 -10.51 0.25
CA HIS A 16 4.38 -11.75 -0.37
C HIS A 16 4.65 -12.77 0.73
N GLN A 17 4.04 -13.94 0.63
CA GLN A 17 4.28 -15.06 1.52
C GLN A 17 4.86 -16.21 0.70
N ALA A 18 6.16 -16.41 0.82
CA ALA A 18 6.83 -17.62 0.37
C ALA A 18 6.82 -18.65 1.52
N GLU A 19 7.00 -19.93 1.20
CA GLU A 19 6.81 -21.07 2.12
C GLU A 19 7.51 -20.91 3.49
N GLU A 20 8.64 -20.22 3.54
CA GLU A 20 9.42 -20.00 4.77
C GLU A 20 9.56 -18.53 5.20
N GLN A 21 9.17 -17.57 4.34
CA GLN A 21 9.41 -16.14 4.59
C GLN A 21 8.27 -15.28 4.08
N SER A 22 7.86 -14.32 4.90
CA SER A 22 6.96 -13.24 4.49
C SER A 22 7.76 -11.95 4.31
N TYR A 23 7.55 -11.26 3.20
CA TYR A 23 8.13 -9.95 2.95
C TYR A 23 7.07 -9.03 2.34
N PHE A 24 7.31 -7.73 2.42
CA PHE A 24 6.46 -6.71 1.82
C PHE A 24 7.22 -6.00 0.70
N THR A 25 6.51 -5.57 -0.32
CA THR A 25 7.04 -4.75 -1.43
C THR A 25 6.15 -3.54 -1.62
N VAL A 26 6.68 -2.49 -2.25
CA VAL A 26 5.96 -1.25 -2.54
C VAL A 26 5.83 -1.09 -4.06
N SER A 27 4.61 -0.90 -4.57
CA SER A 27 4.36 -0.54 -5.98
C SER A 27 3.87 0.89 -6.07
N ILE A 28 4.47 1.71 -6.93
CA ILE A 28 4.13 3.12 -7.12
C ILE A 28 3.45 3.30 -8.47
N GLU A 29 2.30 3.95 -8.46
CA GLU A 29 1.52 4.31 -9.63
C GLU A 29 1.66 5.81 -9.88
N HIS A 30 2.34 6.13 -10.99
CA HIS A 30 2.37 7.44 -11.61
C HIS A 30 1.28 7.53 -12.68
N THR A 31 0.94 8.75 -13.11
CA THR A 31 -0.16 9.05 -14.05
C THR A 31 -0.16 8.18 -15.32
N ASN A 32 1.00 7.70 -15.77
CA ASN A 32 1.13 6.90 -16.98
C ASN A 32 1.85 5.55 -16.77
N THR A 33 2.35 5.26 -15.56
CA THR A 33 3.24 4.11 -15.33
C THR A 33 3.14 3.58 -13.91
N THR A 34 3.12 2.26 -13.76
CA THR A 34 3.31 1.60 -12.47
C THR A 34 4.75 1.08 -12.38
N GLU A 35 5.44 1.39 -11.29
CA GLU A 35 6.79 0.94 -10.98
C GLU A 35 6.77 0.11 -9.70
N ASP A 36 7.27 -1.12 -9.77
CA ASP A 36 7.46 -1.98 -8.60
C ASP A 36 8.83 -1.72 -7.99
N ILE A 37 8.86 -1.23 -6.75
CA ILE A 37 10.11 -1.05 -6.00
C ILE A 37 10.60 -2.44 -5.60
N SER A 38 11.79 -2.81 -6.09
CA SER A 38 12.45 -4.10 -5.79
C SER A 38 12.99 -4.23 -4.35
N THR A 39 12.56 -3.34 -3.45
CA THR A 39 12.91 -3.35 -2.03
C THR A 39 11.99 -4.30 -1.28
N HIS A 40 12.60 -5.19 -0.51
CA HIS A 40 11.90 -6.15 0.33
C HIS A 40 11.91 -5.63 1.76
N PHE A 41 10.73 -5.47 2.35
CA PHE A 41 10.56 -5.02 3.71
C PHE A 41 10.17 -6.19 4.60
N SER A 42 10.75 -6.25 5.80
CA SER A 42 10.44 -7.25 6.83
C SER A 42 9.08 -7.03 7.47
N SER A 43 8.62 -5.79 7.53
CA SER A 43 7.35 -5.42 8.14
C SER A 43 6.56 -4.44 7.27
N PHE A 44 5.24 -4.42 7.49
CA PHE A 44 4.36 -3.43 6.86
C PHE A 44 4.73 -2.00 7.30
N GLN A 45 5.16 -1.82 8.56
CA GLN A 45 5.54 -0.51 9.07
C GLN A 45 6.75 0.05 8.32
N ASP A 46 7.78 -0.77 8.08
CA ASP A 46 8.96 -0.34 7.31
C ASP A 46 8.58 0.09 5.88
N ALA A 47 7.68 -0.67 5.24
CA ALA A 47 7.17 -0.33 3.91
C ALA A 47 6.30 0.95 3.92
N PHE A 48 5.55 1.19 5.00
CA PHE A 48 4.72 2.38 5.17
C PHE A 48 5.56 3.62 5.46
N ASP A 49 6.54 3.52 6.35
CA ASP A 49 7.49 4.59 6.65
C ASP A 49 8.24 4.99 5.38
N PHE A 50 8.65 4.03 4.55
CA PHE A 50 9.23 4.31 3.24
C PHE A 50 8.31 5.13 2.32
N ILE A 51 7.01 4.84 2.30
CA ILE A 51 6.02 5.60 1.52
C ILE A 51 5.88 7.03 2.07
N MET A 52 5.86 7.18 3.39
CA MET A 52 5.76 8.48 4.07
C MET A 52 7.00 9.34 3.85
N ASP A 53 8.19 8.75 3.94
CA ASP A 53 9.48 9.43 3.74
C ASP A 53 9.65 9.95 2.31
N ASN A 54 9.05 9.27 1.34
CA ASN A 54 9.06 9.69 -0.06
C ASN A 54 7.89 10.60 -0.45
N ASP A 55 7.07 11.01 0.52
CA ASP A 55 5.90 11.87 0.34
C ASP A 55 4.88 11.30 -0.68
N TRP A 56 4.75 9.96 -0.71
CA TRP A 56 3.81 9.27 -1.57
C TRP A 56 2.47 9.02 -0.86
N GLN A 57 1.41 8.90 -1.65
CA GLN A 57 0.09 8.65 -1.09
C GLN A 57 -0.20 7.15 -1.04
N LEU A 58 -0.37 6.58 0.15
CA LEU A 58 -0.79 5.18 0.27
C LEU A 58 -2.18 4.97 -0.38
N LYS A 59 -2.22 4.15 -1.41
CA LYS A 59 -3.43 3.64 -2.06
C LYS A 59 -4.14 2.73 -1.05
N ARG A 60 -5.25 3.21 -0.53
CA ARG A 60 -6.18 2.40 0.25
C ARG A 60 -6.99 1.59 -0.75
N GLU A 61 -6.61 0.35 -1.00
CA GLU A 61 -7.53 -0.56 -1.68
C GLU A 61 -8.79 -0.68 -0.82
N PRO A 62 -10.00 -0.59 -1.42
CA PRO A 62 -11.19 -1.00 -0.74
C PRO A 62 -10.98 -2.48 -0.41
N VAL A 63 -10.80 -2.79 0.86
CA VAL A 63 -10.81 -4.16 1.32
C VAL A 63 -12.22 -4.66 1.00
N GLU A 64 -12.38 -5.44 -0.07
CA GLU A 64 -13.55 -6.29 -0.26
C GLU A 64 -13.48 -7.42 0.79
N SER A 65 -13.45 -7.05 2.06
CA SER A 65 -13.64 -7.99 3.15
C SER A 65 -15.13 -8.24 3.24
N SER A 66 -15.58 -9.32 2.61
CA SER A 66 -16.82 -10.01 2.95
C SER A 66 -16.79 -10.63 4.37
N TYR A 67 -15.76 -10.35 5.19
CA TYR A 67 -15.52 -10.93 6.51
C TYR A 67 -15.41 -9.90 7.64
N VAL A 68 -16.07 -8.75 7.52
CA VAL A 68 -16.46 -7.99 8.71
C VAL A 68 -17.87 -8.42 9.11
N GLU A 69 -18.04 -9.70 9.47
CA GLU A 69 -19.12 -10.07 10.37
C GLU A 69 -18.82 -9.38 11.70
N MET A 70 -19.32 -8.15 11.83
CA MET A 70 -19.36 -7.42 13.07
C MET A 70 -20.04 -8.34 14.09
N ARG A 71 -19.24 -8.91 14.99
CA ARG A 71 -19.72 -9.60 16.19
C ARG A 71 -20.35 -8.53 17.11
N PHE A 72 -21.48 -7.98 16.69
CA PHE A 72 -22.45 -7.42 17.62
C PHE A 72 -23.12 -8.60 18.33
N LEU A 73 -22.37 -9.25 19.22
CA LEU A 73 -22.99 -9.98 20.32
C LEU A 73 -23.61 -8.89 21.21
N LYS A 74 -24.88 -8.62 20.94
CA LYS A 74 -25.71 -7.83 21.84
C LYS A 74 -25.92 -8.67 23.12
N PRO A 75 -25.92 -8.05 24.33
CA PRO A 75 -26.12 -8.76 25.59
C PRO A 75 -27.47 -9.47 25.68
#